data_AF-A0A7Y2U883-F1
#
_entry.id   AF-A0A7Y2U883-F1
#
_cell.length_a   1.000
_cell.length_b   1.000
_cell.length_c   1.000
_cell.angle_alpha   90.00
_cell.angle_beta   90.00
_cell.angle_gamma   90.00
#
_symmetry.space_group_name_H-M   'P 1'
#
loop_
_entity.id
_entity.type
_entity.pdbx_description
1 polymer ?
#
loop_
_entity_poly.entity_id
_entity_poly.type
_entity_poly.pdbx_seq_one_letter_code
_entity_poly.pdbx_strand_id
1 'polypeptide(L)'
;TKPDDGPRLTTGIFGTRILLEELSKNGCSDLAYALANRKAFPSWRNMLDNDATTLWEHWAGSDGTFSHNHPMFGSISGWFFRWLGGIQPAADAVGFDRIEIRPQIIPDLKWVKSSHQSIRGQIVSNWSVKGQQRNFEITIPANTSALVVLPARPDETLTESGQAIAKAKGVKLVKSGPDSHQLRIGSGHYRFSLTK
;
A
#
# COMPACT_ATOMS: atom_id res chain seq x y z
N THR A 1 -26.62 -23.14 3.44
CA THR A 1 -26.01 -21.82 3.71
C THR A 1 -25.47 -21.30 2.39
N LYS A 2 -25.87 -20.09 1.95
CA LYS A 2 -25.44 -19.58 0.63
C LYS A 2 -23.91 -19.58 0.55
N PRO A 3 -23.29 -20.07 -0.55
CA PRO A 3 -21.89 -19.82 -0.78
C PRO A 3 -21.71 -18.31 -0.88
N ASP A 4 -20.75 -17.77 -0.14
CA ASP A 4 -20.41 -16.35 -0.24
C ASP A 4 -19.64 -16.16 -1.57
N ASP A 5 -20.36 -15.76 -2.63
CA ASP A 5 -19.93 -15.73 -4.05
C ASP A 5 -18.81 -14.71 -4.37
N GLY A 6 -18.21 -14.10 -3.35
CA GLY A 6 -17.10 -13.16 -3.50
C GLY A 6 -15.73 -13.83 -3.73
N PRO A 7 -14.72 -13.07 -4.16
CA PRO A 7 -13.35 -13.57 -4.33
C PRO A 7 -12.84 -14.30 -3.08
N ARG A 8 -12.10 -15.40 -3.28
CA ARG A 8 -11.56 -16.22 -2.19
C ARG A 8 -10.13 -16.68 -2.48
N LEU A 9 -9.34 -16.82 -1.43
CA LEU A 9 -8.01 -17.40 -1.52
C LEU A 9 -8.12 -18.90 -1.79
N THR A 10 -7.38 -19.39 -2.78
CA THR A 10 -7.18 -20.83 -3.05
C THR A 10 -5.69 -21.20 -2.94
N THR A 11 -4.87 -20.27 -2.46
CA THR A 11 -3.42 -20.41 -2.39
C THR A 11 -2.96 -20.84 -1.00
N GLY A 12 -1.91 -21.65 -0.96
CA GLY A 12 -1.10 -21.85 0.24
C GLY A 12 -0.04 -20.76 0.40
N ILE A 13 0.83 -20.92 1.40
CA ILE A 13 1.81 -19.94 1.88
C ILE A 13 2.61 -19.20 0.79
N PHE A 14 3.16 -19.92 -0.20
CA PHE A 14 3.97 -19.31 -1.26
C PHE A 14 3.11 -18.55 -2.27
N GLY A 15 1.98 -19.16 -2.65
CA GLY A 15 1.05 -18.58 -3.61
C GLY A 15 0.38 -17.32 -3.07
N THR A 16 0.07 -17.24 -1.77
CA THR A 16 -0.58 -16.07 -1.18
C THR A 16 0.28 -14.81 -1.29
N ARG A 17 1.58 -14.93 -1.04
CA ARG A 17 2.53 -13.81 -1.22
C ARG A 17 2.56 -13.33 -2.68
N ILE A 18 2.70 -14.26 -3.63
CA ILE A 18 2.81 -13.94 -5.06
C ILE A 18 1.50 -13.36 -5.58
N LEU A 19 0.35 -13.92 -5.18
CA LEU A 19 -0.96 -13.45 -5.58
C LEU A 19 -1.17 -11.97 -5.20
N LEU A 20 -0.93 -11.61 -3.95
CA LEU A 20 -1.09 -10.22 -3.48
C LEU A 20 -0.15 -9.27 -4.24
N GLU A 21 1.08 -9.72 -4.50
CA GLU A 21 2.07 -8.96 -5.23
C GLU A 21 1.65 -8.68 -6.68
N GLU A 22 1.27 -9.73 -7.42
CA GLU A 22 0.97 -9.64 -8.84
C GLU A 22 -0.34 -8.91 -9.10
N LEU A 23 -1.37 -9.12 -8.27
CA LEU A 23 -2.60 -8.32 -8.35
C LEU A 23 -2.29 -6.83 -8.20
N SER A 24 -1.43 -6.47 -7.24
CA SER A 24 -1.10 -5.06 -6.96
C SER A 24 -0.26 -4.42 -8.06
N LYS A 25 0.69 -5.16 -8.65
CA LYS A 25 1.49 -4.68 -9.81
C LYS A 25 0.64 -4.41 -11.04
N ASN A 26 -0.38 -5.22 -11.25
CA ASN A 26 -1.22 -5.19 -12.46
C ASN A 26 -2.47 -4.31 -12.31
N GLY A 27 -2.55 -3.48 -11.27
CA GLY A 27 -3.66 -2.54 -11.06
C GLY A 27 -4.93 -3.18 -10.50
N CYS A 28 -4.89 -4.45 -10.06
CA CYS A 28 -6.00 -5.18 -9.42
C CYS A 28 -5.93 -5.08 -7.89
N SER A 29 -5.59 -3.89 -7.38
CA SER A 29 -5.41 -3.63 -5.95
C SER A 29 -6.71 -3.71 -5.15
N ASP A 30 -7.82 -3.39 -5.79
CA ASP A 30 -9.18 -3.57 -5.28
C ASP A 30 -9.48 -5.05 -5.02
N LEU A 31 -9.10 -5.94 -5.94
CA LEU A 31 -9.22 -7.39 -5.77
C LEU A 31 -8.28 -7.92 -4.68
N ALA A 32 -7.03 -7.45 -4.64
CA ALA A 32 -6.10 -7.79 -3.56
C ALA A 32 -6.66 -7.40 -2.19
N TYR A 33 -7.26 -6.20 -2.09
CA TYR A 33 -7.94 -5.73 -0.90
C TYR A 33 -9.18 -6.57 -0.57
N ALA A 34 -10.01 -6.92 -1.57
CA ALA A 34 -11.20 -7.76 -1.36
C ALA A 34 -10.84 -9.13 -0.78
N LEU A 35 -9.75 -9.74 -1.26
CA LEU A 35 -9.21 -10.99 -0.70
C LEU A 35 -8.69 -10.81 0.73
N ALA A 36 -7.97 -9.72 0.99
CA ALA A 36 -7.45 -9.39 2.32
C ALA A 36 -8.54 -9.09 3.36
N ASN A 37 -9.61 -8.42 2.94
CA ASN A 37 -10.71 -7.97 3.79
C ASN A 37 -11.88 -8.97 3.81
N ARG A 38 -11.74 -10.13 3.17
CA ARG A 38 -12.76 -11.20 3.16
C ARG A 38 -13.02 -11.66 4.59
N LYS A 39 -14.31 -11.78 4.96
CA LYS A 39 -14.73 -12.32 6.26
C LYS A 39 -14.80 -13.85 6.26
N ALA A 40 -15.54 -14.41 5.31
CA ALA A 40 -15.76 -15.85 5.23
C ALA A 40 -14.47 -16.65 4.98
N PHE A 41 -14.43 -17.89 5.47
CA PHE A 41 -13.37 -18.85 5.21
C PHE A 41 -13.15 -19.06 3.68
N PRO A 42 -11.89 -19.29 3.24
CA PRO A 42 -10.63 -19.08 3.97
C PRO A 42 -10.22 -17.59 3.97
N SER A 43 -9.81 -17.06 5.14
CA SER A 43 -9.38 -15.65 5.27
C SER A 43 -8.60 -15.40 6.58
N TRP A 44 -7.85 -14.29 6.63
CA TRP A 44 -7.25 -13.79 7.88
C TRP A 44 -8.32 -13.38 8.90
N ARG A 45 -9.44 -12.84 8.44
CA ARG A 45 -10.56 -12.47 9.30
C ARG A 45 -11.18 -13.69 9.97
N ASN A 46 -11.27 -14.83 9.28
CA ASN A 46 -11.73 -16.08 9.87
C ASN A 46 -10.84 -16.52 11.05
N MET A 47 -9.52 -16.31 10.98
CA MET A 47 -8.64 -16.56 12.13
C MET A 47 -9.03 -15.65 13.31
N LEU A 48 -9.20 -14.35 13.06
CA LEU A 48 -9.61 -13.38 14.09
C LEU A 48 -10.99 -13.69 14.70
N ASP A 49 -11.96 -14.09 13.87
CA ASP A 49 -13.30 -14.46 14.30
C ASP A 49 -13.30 -15.77 15.13
N ASN A 50 -12.18 -16.50 15.16
CA ASN A 50 -11.93 -17.67 16.01
C ASN A 50 -10.82 -17.38 17.06
N ASP A 51 -10.78 -16.15 17.57
CA ASP A 51 -9.91 -15.71 18.68
C ASP A 51 -8.40 -15.84 18.46
N ALA A 52 -7.95 -15.94 17.21
CA ALA A 52 -6.53 -15.95 16.90
C ALA A 52 -5.84 -14.62 17.29
N THR A 53 -4.78 -14.70 18.08
CA THR A 53 -3.89 -13.56 18.39
C THR A 53 -2.58 -13.61 17.59
N THR A 54 -2.32 -14.72 16.92
CA THR A 54 -1.19 -14.97 16.01
C THR A 54 -1.70 -15.59 14.70
N LEU A 55 -0.84 -15.65 13.69
CA LEU A 55 -1.16 -16.31 12.42
C LEU A 55 -1.11 -17.83 12.58
N TRP A 56 -2.02 -18.55 11.91
CA TRP A 56 -2.05 -20.00 11.92
C TRP A 56 -1.27 -20.59 10.75
N GLU A 57 -0.83 -21.84 10.89
CA GLU A 57 -0.14 -22.61 9.85
C GLU A 57 -1.06 -22.94 8.66
N HIS A 58 -2.34 -23.15 8.93
CA HIS A 58 -3.36 -23.47 7.94
C HIS A 58 -4.52 -22.48 7.99
N TRP A 59 -5.23 -22.31 6.88
CA TRP A 59 -6.41 -21.44 6.84
C TRP A 59 -7.52 -21.93 7.76
N ALA A 60 -7.65 -23.24 7.91
CA ALA A 60 -8.55 -23.87 8.87
C ALA A 60 -7.84 -24.00 10.22
N GLY A 61 -8.56 -23.73 11.30
CA GLY A 61 -8.09 -24.08 12.63
C GLY A 61 -8.00 -25.60 12.79
N SER A 62 -7.27 -26.04 13.81
CA SER A 62 -7.21 -27.45 14.16
C SER A 62 -7.13 -27.65 15.66
N ASP A 63 -7.68 -28.77 16.14
CA ASP A 63 -7.55 -29.20 17.53
C ASP A 63 -6.15 -29.82 17.78
N GLY A 64 -5.11 -28.99 17.67
CA GLY A 64 -3.73 -29.36 18.02
C GLY A 64 -2.93 -30.07 16.92
N THR A 65 -3.49 -30.28 15.72
CA THR A 65 -2.77 -30.89 14.60
C THR A 65 -1.80 -29.93 13.93
N PHE A 66 -2.21 -28.67 13.75
CA PHE A 66 -1.44 -27.60 13.11
C PHE A 66 -1.13 -26.49 14.10
N SER A 67 -0.01 -25.80 13.89
CA SER A 67 0.39 -24.69 14.75
C SER A 67 -0.54 -23.48 14.61
N HIS A 68 -0.92 -22.87 15.73
CA HIS A 68 -1.62 -21.58 15.77
C HIS A 68 -0.66 -20.38 15.89
N ASN A 69 0.64 -20.59 15.78
CA ASN A 69 1.65 -19.53 15.77
C ASN A 69 2.67 -19.80 14.66
N HIS A 70 2.29 -19.48 13.43
CA HIS A 70 3.06 -19.75 12.22
C HIS A 70 3.10 -18.52 11.29
N PRO A 71 4.27 -17.95 10.97
CA PRO A 71 4.38 -16.63 10.32
C PRO A 71 4.11 -16.63 8.81
N MET A 72 3.86 -17.78 8.18
CA MET A 72 3.94 -17.92 6.72
C MET A 72 2.82 -17.22 5.96
N PHE A 73 1.65 -17.01 6.58
CA PHE A 73 0.59 -16.15 6.04
C PHE A 73 0.78 -14.67 6.39
N GLY A 74 1.95 -14.28 6.90
CA GLY A 74 2.31 -12.90 7.27
C GLY A 74 2.65 -12.00 6.09
N SER A 75 2.59 -12.50 4.85
CA SER A 75 2.81 -11.71 3.65
C SER A 75 1.86 -10.51 3.54
N ILE A 76 0.69 -10.58 4.17
CA ILE A 76 -0.28 -9.48 4.22
C ILE A 76 0.29 -8.23 4.90
N SER A 77 1.11 -8.39 5.94
CA SER A 77 1.75 -7.25 6.61
C SER A 77 2.66 -6.50 5.65
N GLY A 78 3.47 -7.23 4.86
CA GLY A 78 4.33 -6.63 3.83
C GLY A 78 3.52 -5.91 2.75
N TRP A 79 2.34 -6.43 2.39
CA TRP A 79 1.44 -5.79 1.43
C TRP A 79 0.90 -4.45 1.93
N PHE A 80 0.56 -4.32 3.22
CA PHE A 80 0.13 -3.04 3.81
C PHE A 80 1.18 -1.93 3.61
N PHE A 81 2.45 -2.21 3.86
CA PHE A 81 3.50 -1.19 3.72
C PHE A 81 3.80 -0.87 2.26
N ARG A 82 3.97 -1.91 1.44
CA ARG A 82 4.48 -1.78 0.07
C ARG A 82 3.45 -1.25 -0.93
N TRP A 83 2.17 -1.57 -0.72
CA TRP A 83 1.12 -1.30 -1.68
C TRP A 83 0.08 -0.31 -1.14
N LEU A 84 -0.50 -0.55 0.04
CA LEU A 84 -1.41 0.44 0.64
C LEU A 84 -0.66 1.73 1.02
N GLY A 85 0.44 1.61 1.74
CA GLY A 85 1.34 2.73 2.04
C GLY A 85 2.22 3.11 0.85
N GLY A 86 2.47 2.19 -0.08
CA GLY A 86 3.25 2.47 -1.28
C GLY A 86 4.76 2.58 -1.07
N ILE A 87 5.32 2.19 0.08
CA ILE A 87 6.74 2.38 0.41
C ILE A 87 7.56 1.19 -0.10
N GLN A 88 8.42 1.44 -1.09
CA GLN A 88 9.27 0.41 -1.67
C GLN A 88 10.67 0.96 -1.97
N PRO A 89 11.74 0.15 -1.90
CA PRO A 89 13.01 0.55 -2.51
C PRO A 89 12.84 0.55 -4.04
N ALA A 90 13.55 1.44 -4.75
CA ALA A 90 13.65 1.30 -6.20
C ALA A 90 14.31 -0.05 -6.56
N ALA A 91 14.03 -0.58 -7.76
CA ALA A 91 14.46 -1.94 -8.14
C ALA A 91 15.99 -2.15 -8.08
N ASP A 92 16.77 -1.09 -8.30
CA ASP A 92 18.23 -1.09 -8.28
C ASP A 92 18.83 -0.44 -7.01
N ALA A 93 17.97 -0.11 -6.02
CA ALA A 93 18.38 0.60 -4.80
C ALA A 93 19.12 -0.32 -3.82
N VAL A 94 20.05 0.28 -3.07
CA VAL A 94 20.77 -0.40 -1.98
C VAL A 94 20.46 0.30 -0.66
N GLY A 95 19.74 -0.42 0.20
CA GLY A 95 19.36 0.08 1.52
C GLY A 95 18.57 1.38 1.44
N PHE A 96 17.57 1.48 0.55
CA PHE A 96 16.68 2.65 0.38
C PHE A 96 17.40 3.98 0.06
N ASP A 97 18.56 3.95 -0.60
CA ASP A 97 19.19 5.17 -1.16
C ASP A 97 18.30 5.85 -2.22
N ARG A 98 17.55 5.04 -2.98
CA ARG A 98 16.44 5.46 -3.86
C ARG A 98 15.14 4.78 -3.45
N ILE A 99 14.10 5.58 -3.31
CA ILE A 99 12.80 5.16 -2.80
C ILE A 99 11.74 5.29 -3.91
N GLU A 100 10.80 4.37 -3.95
CA GLU A 100 9.56 4.50 -4.69
C GLU A 100 8.40 4.67 -3.71
N ILE A 101 7.59 5.71 -3.93
CA ILE A 101 6.35 5.96 -3.19
C ILE A 101 5.19 5.85 -4.17
N ARG A 102 4.48 4.72 -4.15
CA ARG A 102 3.34 4.41 -5.01
C ARG A 102 2.14 3.89 -4.20
N PRO A 103 1.46 4.75 -3.42
CA PRO A 103 0.33 4.33 -2.61
C PRO A 103 -0.86 3.91 -3.49
N GLN A 104 -1.54 2.85 -3.10
CA GLN A 104 -2.75 2.35 -3.77
C GLN A 104 -4.00 2.80 -3.00
N ILE A 105 -4.78 3.67 -3.63
CA ILE A 105 -6.02 4.19 -3.04
C ILE A 105 -7.16 3.23 -3.34
N ILE A 106 -7.64 2.56 -2.29
CA ILE A 106 -8.77 1.63 -2.38
C ILE A 106 -10.06 2.38 -2.02
N PRO A 107 -11.15 2.27 -2.80
CA PRO A 107 -12.40 3.00 -2.54
C PRO A 107 -12.97 2.82 -1.12
N ASP A 108 -12.86 1.62 -0.56
CA ASP A 108 -13.39 1.27 0.76
C ASP A 108 -12.55 1.81 1.93
N LEU A 109 -11.36 2.34 1.65
CA LEU A 109 -10.43 2.87 2.65
C LEU A 109 -10.43 4.40 2.61
N LYS A 110 -10.65 5.01 3.79
CA LYS A 110 -10.66 6.48 3.93
C LYS A 110 -9.26 7.07 4.08
N TRP A 111 -8.34 6.31 4.67
CA TRP A 111 -6.98 6.75 4.92
C TRP A 111 -6.07 5.56 5.17
N VAL A 112 -4.78 5.77 4.96
CA VAL A 112 -3.69 4.91 5.42
C VAL A 112 -2.60 5.80 5.98
N LYS A 113 -2.03 5.38 7.11
CA LYS A 113 -0.79 5.96 7.64
C LYS A 113 0.26 4.87 7.71
N SER A 114 1.38 5.09 7.04
CA SER A 114 2.45 4.11 6.93
C SER A 114 3.79 4.77 7.14
N SER A 115 4.64 4.14 7.94
CA SER A 115 6.03 4.54 8.10
C SER A 115 6.94 3.32 8.11
N HIS A 116 8.14 3.48 7.58
CA HIS A 116 9.16 2.46 7.54
C HIS A 116 10.49 3.02 8.03
N GLN A 117 11.09 2.39 9.03
CA GLN A 117 12.42 2.73 9.52
C GLN A 117 13.46 2.00 8.68
N SER A 118 14.03 2.69 7.69
CA SER A 118 15.13 2.16 6.89
C SER A 118 16.49 2.47 7.54
N ILE A 119 17.57 1.91 6.99
CA ILE A 119 18.94 2.28 7.37
C ILE A 119 19.28 3.75 7.05
N ARG A 120 18.49 4.40 6.19
CA ARG A 120 18.66 5.83 5.84
C ARG A 120 17.85 6.75 6.75
N GLY A 121 16.98 6.21 7.58
CA GLY A 121 16.04 6.97 8.39
C GLY A 121 14.59 6.63 8.10
N GLN A 122 13.68 7.40 8.71
CA GLN A 122 12.24 7.18 8.60
C GLN A 122 11.71 7.64 7.24
N ILE A 123 10.96 6.77 6.59
CA ILE A 123 10.17 7.05 5.39
C ILE A 123 8.70 7.06 5.81
N VAL A 124 7.95 8.09 5.41
CA VAL A 124 6.50 8.19 5.68
C VAL A 124 5.74 8.31 4.37
N SER A 125 4.63 7.59 4.28
CA SER A 125 3.67 7.70 3.18
C SER A 125 2.27 7.55 3.75
N ASN A 126 1.64 8.69 4.03
CA ASN A 126 0.27 8.75 4.49
C ASN A 126 -0.61 9.24 3.36
N TRP A 127 -1.84 8.73 3.29
CA TRP A 127 -2.86 9.30 2.42
C TRP A 127 -4.22 9.31 3.09
N SER A 128 -5.08 10.22 2.65
CA SER A 128 -6.48 10.29 3.06
C SER A 128 -7.37 10.81 1.95
N VAL A 129 -8.63 10.36 1.95
CA VAL A 129 -9.67 10.79 1.02
C VAL A 129 -10.76 11.50 1.82
N LYS A 130 -11.08 12.74 1.43
CA LYS A 130 -12.16 13.55 2.00
C LYS A 130 -13.02 14.10 0.87
N GLY A 131 -14.18 13.47 0.65
CA GLY A 131 -15.02 13.79 -0.51
C GLY A 131 -14.26 13.53 -1.81
N GLN A 132 -14.07 14.57 -2.63
CA GLN A 132 -13.31 14.49 -3.87
C GLN A 132 -11.81 14.84 -3.71
N GLN A 133 -11.40 15.31 -2.54
CA GLN A 133 -10.02 15.67 -2.28
C GLN A 133 -9.22 14.47 -1.77
N ARG A 134 -8.03 14.28 -2.32
CA ARG A 134 -7.07 13.24 -1.91
C ARG A 134 -5.79 13.89 -1.46
N ASN A 135 -5.42 13.64 -0.21
CA ASN A 135 -4.25 14.25 0.42
C ASN A 135 -3.18 13.19 0.66
N PHE A 136 -1.93 13.57 0.47
CA PHE A 136 -0.76 12.73 0.67
C PHE A 136 0.27 13.50 1.50
N GLU A 137 0.81 12.84 2.52
CA GLU A 137 1.90 13.38 3.34
C GLU A 137 3.06 12.40 3.27
N ILE A 138 4.18 12.87 2.69
CA ILE A 138 5.33 12.05 2.35
C ILE A 138 6.55 12.63 3.03
N THR A 139 7.33 11.77 3.71
CA THR A 139 8.62 12.13 4.29
C THR A 139 9.71 11.26 3.70
N ILE A 140 10.74 11.91 3.17
CA ILE A 140 11.92 11.26 2.59
C ILE A 140 13.14 11.62 3.46
N PRO A 141 13.89 10.64 3.99
CA PRO A 141 15.01 10.91 4.88
C PRO A 141 16.18 11.58 4.15
N ALA A 142 17.06 12.23 4.92
CA ALA A 142 18.24 12.91 4.41
C ALA A 142 19.12 11.98 3.56
N ASN A 143 19.82 12.54 2.57
CA ASN A 143 20.72 11.82 1.67
C ASN A 143 20.05 10.67 0.88
N THR A 144 18.74 10.79 0.62
CA THR A 144 17.98 9.90 -0.26
C THR A 144 17.13 10.69 -1.24
N SER A 145 16.54 10.00 -2.21
CA SER A 145 15.58 10.58 -3.16
C SER A 145 14.42 9.63 -3.39
N ALA A 146 13.30 10.17 -3.87
CA ALA A 146 12.13 9.35 -4.19
C ALA A 146 11.54 9.65 -5.57
N LEU A 147 11.10 8.59 -6.24
CA LEU A 147 10.10 8.66 -7.29
C LEU A 147 8.73 8.46 -6.65
N VAL A 148 7.90 9.51 -6.68
CA VAL A 148 6.52 9.46 -6.19
C VAL A 148 5.58 9.28 -7.36
N VAL A 149 4.74 8.25 -7.30
CA VAL A 149 3.68 7.98 -8.28
C VAL A 149 2.35 8.12 -7.56
N LEU A 150 1.73 9.30 -7.68
CA LEU A 150 0.43 9.56 -7.10
C LEU A 150 -0.66 9.13 -8.09
N PRO A 151 -1.60 8.24 -7.70
CA PRO A 151 -2.71 7.88 -8.56
C PRO A 151 -3.58 9.10 -8.80
N ALA A 152 -3.86 9.43 -10.06
CA ALA A 152 -4.65 10.59 -10.49
C ALA A 152 -6.03 10.16 -10.97
N ARG A 153 -6.94 11.12 -11.12
CA ARG A 153 -8.18 10.98 -11.89
C ARG A 153 -8.22 12.10 -12.93
N PRO A 154 -8.99 11.94 -14.02
CA PRO A 154 -9.21 13.03 -14.97
C PRO A 154 -9.68 14.31 -14.25
N ASP A 155 -9.17 15.43 -14.75
CA ASP A 155 -9.50 16.79 -14.32
C ASP A 155 -9.07 17.18 -12.89
N GLU A 156 -8.27 16.34 -12.22
CA GLU A 156 -7.69 16.74 -10.94
C GLU A 156 -6.47 17.66 -11.11
N THR A 157 -6.42 18.67 -10.26
CA THR A 157 -5.26 19.55 -10.08
C THR A 157 -4.39 19.03 -8.95
N LEU A 158 -3.10 18.87 -9.24
CA LEU A 158 -2.07 18.51 -8.26
C LEU A 158 -1.38 19.76 -7.70
N THR A 159 -1.30 19.83 -6.38
CA THR A 159 -0.56 20.88 -5.65
C THR A 159 0.39 20.27 -4.62
N GLU A 160 1.43 21.01 -4.26
CA GLU A 160 2.29 20.74 -3.11
C GLU A 160 2.19 21.92 -2.13
N SER A 161 1.79 21.64 -0.90
CA SER A 161 1.57 22.64 0.16
C SER A 161 0.74 23.85 -0.31
N GLY A 162 -0.27 23.60 -1.16
CA GLY A 162 -1.16 24.61 -1.74
C GLY A 162 -0.59 25.37 -2.95
N GLN A 163 0.64 25.09 -3.37
CA GLN A 163 1.26 25.68 -4.54
C GLN A 163 1.16 24.75 -5.75
N ALA A 164 1.02 25.34 -6.94
CA ALA A 164 1.10 24.58 -8.19
C ALA A 164 2.48 23.89 -8.29
N ILE A 165 2.51 22.65 -8.76
CA ILE A 165 3.73 21.83 -8.83
C ILE A 165 4.87 22.52 -9.61
N ALA A 166 4.54 23.30 -10.65
CA ALA A 166 5.54 24.06 -11.41
C ALA A 166 6.31 25.10 -10.59
N LYS A 167 5.75 25.54 -9.44
CA LYS A 167 6.36 26.52 -8.52
C LYS A 167 6.89 25.88 -7.23
N ALA A 168 6.57 24.61 -6.98
CA ALA A 168 6.96 23.91 -5.77
C ALA A 168 8.48 23.62 -5.76
N LYS A 169 9.17 24.07 -4.72
CA LYS A 169 10.62 23.84 -4.57
C LYS A 169 10.90 22.38 -4.24
N GLY A 170 11.96 21.82 -4.81
CA GLY A 170 12.38 20.45 -4.51
C GLY A 170 11.46 19.36 -5.08
N VAL A 171 10.53 19.72 -5.97
CA VAL A 171 9.65 18.81 -6.71
C VAL A 171 9.90 18.97 -8.21
N LYS A 172 10.17 17.86 -8.89
CA LYS A 172 10.28 17.81 -10.35
C LYS A 172 9.19 16.91 -10.92
N LEU A 173 8.25 17.48 -11.66
CA LEU A 173 7.26 16.71 -12.42
C LEU A 173 7.97 15.95 -13.55
N VAL A 174 7.87 14.62 -13.54
CA VAL A 174 8.46 13.74 -14.55
C VAL A 174 7.45 13.41 -15.63
N LYS A 175 6.23 13.03 -15.22
CA LYS A 175 5.13 12.67 -16.11
C LYS A 175 3.81 13.03 -15.44
N SER A 176 2.85 13.50 -16.22
CA SER A 176 1.48 13.72 -15.79
C SER A 176 0.57 13.00 -16.77
N GLY A 177 -0.46 12.31 -16.28
CA GLY A 177 -1.42 11.58 -17.10
C GLY A 177 -2.74 11.36 -16.36
N PRO A 178 -3.75 10.80 -17.06
CA PRO A 178 -5.09 10.63 -16.50
C PRO A 178 -5.14 9.70 -15.28
N ASP A 179 -4.24 8.72 -15.22
CA ASP A 179 -4.22 7.70 -14.16
C ASP A 179 -3.19 7.99 -13.07
N SER A 180 -2.16 8.81 -13.34
CA SER A 180 -1.13 9.13 -12.36
C SER A 180 -0.29 10.37 -12.67
N HIS A 181 0.25 10.97 -11.62
CA HIS A 181 1.33 11.94 -11.68
C HIS A 181 2.61 11.34 -11.10
N GLN A 182 3.72 11.48 -11.83
CA GLN A 182 5.03 11.01 -11.43
C GLN A 182 5.93 12.20 -11.10
N LEU A 183 6.48 12.22 -9.90
CA LEU A 183 7.31 13.30 -9.36
C LEU A 183 8.66 12.73 -8.89
N ARG A 184 9.74 13.47 -9.09
CA ARG A 184 11.00 13.25 -8.38
C ARG A 184 11.15 14.27 -7.28
N ILE A 185 11.46 13.80 -6.08
CA ILE A 185 11.69 14.63 -4.89
C ILE A 185 12.99 14.18 -4.20
N GLY A 186 13.62 15.12 -3.48
CA GLY A 186 14.73 14.84 -2.59
C GLY A 186 14.26 14.50 -1.17
N SER A 187 15.16 14.62 -0.21
CA SER A 187 14.82 14.56 1.21
C SER A 187 13.94 15.73 1.64
N GLY A 188 13.00 15.48 2.54
CA GLY A 188 12.13 16.51 3.09
C GLY A 188 10.74 16.00 3.43
N HIS A 189 9.87 16.93 3.80
CA HIS A 189 8.45 16.70 4.07
C HIS A 189 7.62 17.38 3.00
N TYR A 190 6.71 16.63 2.39
CA TYR A 190 5.90 17.08 1.27
C TYR A 190 4.43 16.82 1.55
N ARG A 191 3.58 17.78 1.18
CA ARG A 191 2.12 17.63 1.30
C ARG A 191 1.47 17.81 -0.05
N PHE A 192 1.13 16.71 -0.70
CA PHE A 192 0.44 16.75 -1.98
C PHE A 192 -1.07 16.72 -1.80
N SER A 193 -1.79 17.47 -2.63
CA SER A 193 -3.24 17.43 -2.71
C SER A 193 -3.67 17.31 -4.16
N LEU A 194 -4.57 16.37 -4.41
CA LEU A 194 -5.33 16.22 -5.66
C LEU A 194 -6.77 16.64 -5.39
N THR A 195 -7.24 17.61 -6.15
CA THR A 195 -8.59 18.16 -6.10
C THR A 195 -9.16 18.24 -7.50
N LYS A 196 -10.40 17.80 -7.70
CA LYS A 196 -11.17 18.16 -8.90
C LYS A 196 -11.53 19.64 -8.86
#